data_AF-A0A834RSZ3-F1
#
_entry.id   AF-A0A834RSZ3-F1
#
_cell.length_a   1.000
_cell.length_b   1.000
_cell.length_c   1.000
_cell.angle_alpha   90.00
_cell.angle_beta   90.00
_cell.angle_gamma   90.00
#
_symmetry.space_group_name_H-M   'P 1'
#
loop_
_entity.id
_entity.type
_entity.pdbx_description
1 polymer ?
#
loop_
_entity_poly.entity_id
_entity_poly.type
_entity_poly.pdbx_seq_one_letter_code
_entity_poly.pdbx_strand_id
1 'polypeptide(L)'
;MFVVSVILACLEKLAFIANTVSVERDWIIVISESLQVERHDLNSAMRRIDLVCKLIAPVGIGLIDGYSTRIAIWVVFAQNAVSVLVEYFAIAHVYAAVPELGREKELKHSETPGTEMQQSSHQDAATDPTDPGLRSTLSNIAAHLRPWKDYAQNPAFLASFALSLLYLTVLGFGSQTTTYLLTLDFTSTHVSLMRLASVVIELSATVAAPWLTNKIGAVRAGLWFINEQLFCIALAIGTFVMMDNKAMLAAGALVLGICLSRLGLWGFDLSVQFLVQEDAPKATRGSFSAIEMSLQNLFEMLSFATTMVFYRPKDFKIPIFISAGAIMSSAACFAGFVRKKRGHLLHTDRCVRRIYKSKTGRYQVLPTIEEEIEIDEYTSYGSRHEVR
;
A
#
# COMPACT_ATOMS: atom_id res chain seq x y z
N MET A 1 26.84 -16.89 -14.52
CA MET A 1 25.94 -15.85 -15.04
C MET A 1 24.61 -15.80 -14.29
N PHE A 2 23.76 -16.84 -14.33
CA PHE A 2 22.45 -16.81 -13.65
C PHE A 2 22.51 -16.43 -12.16
N VAL A 3 23.37 -17.09 -11.36
CA VAL A 3 23.52 -16.78 -9.92
C VAL A 3 23.93 -15.33 -9.69
N VAL A 4 24.86 -14.81 -10.50
CA VAL A 4 25.31 -13.41 -10.42
C VAL A 4 24.16 -12.47 -10.76
N SER A 5 23.39 -12.76 -11.81
CA SER A 5 22.20 -11.99 -12.17
C SER A 5 21.14 -11.99 -11.07
N VAL A 6 20.94 -13.11 -10.38
CA VAL A 6 20.02 -13.22 -9.24
C VAL A 6 20.50 -12.33 -8.08
N ILE A 7 21.79 -12.40 -7.72
CA ILE A 7 22.35 -11.57 -6.64
C ILE A 7 22.22 -10.08 -6.99
N LEU A 8 22.55 -9.69 -8.23
CA LEU A 8 22.41 -8.31 -8.69
C LEU A 8 20.93 -7.85 -8.68
N ALA A 9 19.99 -8.70 -9.08
CA ALA A 9 18.56 -8.39 -9.00
C ALA A 9 18.07 -8.23 -7.55
N CYS A 10 18.59 -9.03 -6.61
CA CYS A 10 18.28 -8.85 -5.19
C CYS A 10 18.81 -7.51 -4.66
N LEU A 11 20.03 -7.13 -5.03
CA LEU A 11 20.62 -5.83 -4.64
C LEU A 11 19.84 -4.66 -5.25
N GLU A 12 19.49 -4.75 -6.54
CA GLU A 12 18.65 -3.77 -7.23
C GLU A 12 17.29 -3.62 -6.55
N LYS A 13 16.62 -4.73 -6.27
CA LYS A 13 15.31 -4.70 -5.60
C LYS A 13 15.40 -4.08 -4.21
N LEU A 14 16.45 -4.38 -3.44
CA LEU A 14 16.66 -3.80 -2.12
C LEU A 14 16.93 -2.29 -2.18
N ALA A 15 17.75 -1.85 -3.14
CA ALA A 15 18.03 -0.44 -3.38
C ALA A 15 16.77 0.32 -3.81
N PHE A 16 15.97 -0.27 -4.71
CA PHE A 16 14.69 0.27 -5.15
C PHE A 16 13.73 0.46 -3.96
N ILE A 17 13.56 -0.56 -3.12
CA ILE A 17 12.70 -0.46 -1.93
C ILE A 17 13.20 0.62 -0.97
N ALA A 18 14.52 0.70 -0.74
CA ALA A 18 15.11 1.72 0.12
C ALA A 18 14.86 3.14 -0.42
N ASN A 19 14.95 3.32 -1.74
CA ASN A 19 14.67 4.59 -2.41
C ASN A 19 13.20 4.99 -2.26
N THR A 20 12.26 4.08 -2.58
CA THR A 20 10.82 4.32 -2.45
C THR A 20 10.43 4.66 -1.01
N VAL A 21 10.93 3.94 -0.01
CA VAL A 21 10.63 4.24 1.39
C VAL A 21 11.18 5.61 1.80
N SER A 22 12.41 5.94 1.39
CA SER A 22 13.05 7.20 1.77
C SER A 22 12.43 8.41 1.08
N VAL A 23 12.26 8.35 -0.25
CA VAL A 23 11.85 9.50 -1.07
C VAL A 23 10.33 9.58 -1.22
N GLU A 24 9.69 8.49 -1.65
CA GLU A 24 8.25 8.54 -1.98
C GLU A 24 7.36 8.52 -0.74
N ARG A 25 7.81 7.91 0.37
CA ARG A 25 6.97 7.77 1.58
C ARG A 25 7.35 8.71 2.71
N ASP A 26 8.64 8.95 2.93
CA ASP A 26 9.10 9.82 4.03
C ASP A 26 9.25 11.27 3.57
N TRP A 27 10.06 11.52 2.53
CA TRP A 27 10.35 12.89 2.07
C TRP A 27 9.11 13.63 1.56
N ILE A 28 8.17 12.94 0.91
CA ILE A 28 6.94 13.57 0.40
C ILE A 28 6.20 14.37 1.48
N ILE A 29 6.23 13.89 2.72
CA ILE A 29 5.50 14.49 3.84
C ILE A 29 6.20 15.77 4.28
N VAL A 30 7.52 15.71 4.45
CA VAL A 30 8.34 16.88 4.81
C VAL A 30 8.25 17.95 3.73
N ILE A 31 8.32 17.56 2.46
CA ILE A 31 8.20 18.47 1.31
C ILE A 31 6.81 19.11 1.24
N SER A 32 5.75 18.32 1.44
CA SER A 32 4.37 18.81 1.47
C SER A 32 4.13 19.80 2.61
N GLU A 33 4.69 19.54 3.80
CA GLU A 33 4.60 20.45 4.95
C GLU A 33 5.39 21.74 4.70
N SER A 34 6.63 21.66 4.19
CA SER A 34 7.47 22.83 3.88
C SER A 34 6.84 23.73 2.80
N LEU A 35 6.27 23.12 1.76
CA LEU A 35 5.69 23.85 0.62
C LEU A 35 4.22 24.23 0.82
N GLN A 36 3.59 23.80 1.92
CA GLN A 36 2.15 24.01 2.19
C GLN A 36 1.24 23.48 1.06
N VAL A 37 1.65 22.39 0.40
CA VAL A 37 0.86 21.72 -0.65
C VAL A 37 0.19 20.50 -0.05
N GLU A 38 -1.05 20.21 -0.45
CA GLU A 38 -1.77 19.05 0.06
C GLU A 38 -1.07 17.72 -0.31
N ARG A 39 -0.88 16.84 0.69
CA ARG A 39 -0.20 15.54 0.52
C ARG A 39 -0.82 14.66 -0.57
N HIS A 40 -2.14 14.73 -0.71
CA HIS A 40 -2.88 13.93 -1.68
C HIS A 40 -2.57 14.33 -3.13
N ASP A 41 -2.27 15.61 -3.38
CA ASP A 41 -1.88 16.11 -4.70
C ASP A 41 -0.49 15.62 -5.10
N LEU A 42 0.49 15.68 -4.19
CA LEU A 42 1.82 15.13 -4.44
C LEU A 42 1.76 13.60 -4.64
N ASN A 43 1.01 12.91 -3.79
CA ASN A 43 0.90 11.44 -3.84
C ASN A 43 0.24 10.98 -5.14
N SER A 44 -0.85 11.65 -5.56
CA SER A 44 -1.52 11.35 -6.82
C SER A 44 -0.65 11.70 -8.04
N ALA A 45 0.12 12.80 -8.00
CA ALA A 45 1.03 13.16 -9.07
C ALA A 45 2.16 12.13 -9.25
N MET A 46 2.81 11.70 -8.16
CA MET A 46 3.84 10.66 -8.22
C MET A 46 3.28 9.34 -8.75
N ARG A 47 2.09 8.94 -8.29
CA ARG A 47 1.45 7.71 -8.77
C ARG A 47 1.09 7.77 -10.26
N ARG A 48 0.62 8.93 -10.73
CA ARG A 48 0.32 9.16 -12.15
C ARG A 48 1.59 9.02 -12.99
N ILE A 49 2.72 9.56 -12.53
CA ILE A 49 4.01 9.41 -13.22
C ILE A 49 4.42 7.93 -13.28
N ASP A 50 4.35 7.20 -12.15
CA ASP A 50 4.64 5.76 -12.09
C ASP A 50 3.78 4.95 -13.06
N LEU A 51 2.46 5.18 -13.07
CA LEU A 51 1.54 4.48 -13.96
C LEU A 51 1.75 4.82 -15.44
N VAL A 52 2.03 6.09 -15.77
CA VAL A 52 2.39 6.49 -17.14
C VAL A 52 3.70 5.81 -17.58
N CYS A 53 4.69 5.71 -16.69
CA CYS A 53 5.93 4.99 -16.99
C CYS A 53 5.66 3.49 -17.20
N LYS A 54 4.80 2.86 -16.37
CA LYS A 54 4.38 1.46 -16.52
C LYS A 54 3.59 1.20 -17.81
N LEU A 55 2.92 2.23 -18.35
CA LEU A 55 2.26 2.20 -19.65
C LEU A 55 3.27 2.29 -20.80
N ILE A 56 4.15 3.28 -20.76
CA ILE A 56 5.06 3.63 -21.86
C ILE A 56 6.20 2.61 -21.95
N ALA A 57 6.75 2.15 -20.82
CA ALA A 57 7.97 1.33 -20.81
C ALA A 57 7.83 0.01 -21.58
N PRO A 58 6.77 -0.82 -21.40
CA PRO A 58 6.61 -2.04 -22.18
C PRO A 58 6.47 -1.79 -23.69
N VAL A 59 5.79 -0.69 -24.07
CA VAL A 59 5.62 -0.31 -25.48
C VAL A 59 6.96 0.13 -26.09
N GLY A 60 7.69 1.01 -25.40
CA GLY A 60 8.98 1.51 -25.86
C GLY A 60 10.01 0.38 -26.01
N ILE A 61 10.13 -0.47 -24.98
CA ILE A 61 11.06 -1.59 -25.00
C ILE A 61 10.66 -2.63 -26.06
N GLY A 62 9.37 -2.93 -26.20
CA GLY A 62 8.89 -3.87 -27.20
C GLY A 62 9.17 -3.43 -28.64
N LEU A 63 9.06 -2.13 -28.94
CA LEU A 63 9.39 -1.59 -30.27
C LEU A 63 10.89 -1.68 -30.58
N ILE A 64 11.75 -1.37 -29.60
CA ILE A 64 13.20 -1.40 -29.79
C ILE A 64 13.70 -2.85 -29.88
N ASP A 65 13.19 -3.75 -29.03
CA ASP A 65 13.51 -5.18 -29.06
C ASP A 65 13.06 -5.83 -30.38
N GLY A 66 11.88 -5.47 -30.88
CA GLY A 66 11.36 -5.92 -32.17
C GLY A 66 12.24 -5.53 -33.38
N TYR A 67 13.02 -4.45 -33.27
CA TYR A 67 14.02 -4.09 -34.26
C TYR A 67 15.34 -4.85 -34.05
N SER A 68 15.89 -4.82 -32.83
CA SER A 68 17.07 -5.58 -32.46
C SER A 68 17.24 -5.68 -30.95
N THR A 69 17.22 -6.91 -30.43
CA THR A 69 17.47 -7.20 -29.01
C THR A 69 18.83 -6.68 -28.53
N ARG A 70 19.87 -6.71 -29.37
CA ARG A 70 21.20 -6.17 -28.99
C ARG A 70 21.14 -4.66 -28.74
N ILE A 71 20.43 -3.94 -29.60
CA ILE A 71 20.25 -2.49 -29.46
C ILE A 71 19.38 -2.20 -28.23
N ALA A 72 18.30 -2.97 -28.01
CA ALA A 72 17.46 -2.84 -26.82
C ALA A 72 18.26 -2.96 -25.52
N ILE A 73 19.17 -3.94 -25.43
CA ILE A 73 20.05 -4.11 -24.26
C ILE A 73 20.92 -2.87 -24.04
N TRP A 74 21.60 -2.38 -25.08
CA TRP A 74 22.46 -1.20 -24.97
C TRP A 74 21.69 0.08 -24.64
N VAL A 75 20.48 0.25 -25.19
CA VAL A 75 19.60 1.39 -24.90
C VAL A 75 19.15 1.35 -23.43
N VAL A 76 18.69 0.21 -22.94
CA VAL A 76 18.28 0.06 -21.53
C VAL A 76 19.48 0.29 -20.60
N PHE A 77 20.66 -0.21 -20.95
CA PHE A 77 21.88 0.05 -20.17
C PHE A 77 22.22 1.54 -20.12
N ALA A 78 22.26 2.22 -21.27
CA ALA A 78 22.53 3.65 -21.35
C ALA A 78 21.49 4.49 -20.60
N GLN A 79 20.20 4.14 -20.72
CA GLN A 79 19.11 4.79 -20.00
C GLN A 79 19.33 4.69 -18.49
N ASN A 80 19.61 3.50 -17.95
CA ASN A 80 19.86 3.33 -16.51
C ASN A 80 21.07 4.12 -16.04
N ALA A 81 22.18 4.10 -16.80
CA ALA A 81 23.38 4.86 -16.45
C ALA A 81 23.13 6.38 -16.39
N VAL A 82 22.39 6.91 -17.37
CA VAL A 82 22.02 8.34 -17.40
C VAL A 82 21.01 8.67 -16.30
N SER A 83 20.01 7.82 -16.07
CA SER A 83 18.99 8.00 -15.03
C SER A 83 19.61 8.12 -13.64
N VAL A 84 20.60 7.29 -13.29
CA VAL A 84 21.29 7.37 -11.99
C VAL A 84 21.98 8.72 -11.79
N LEU A 85 22.63 9.26 -12.83
CA LEU A 85 23.26 10.58 -12.75
C LEU A 85 22.22 11.68 -12.52
N VAL A 86 21.15 11.68 -13.32
CA VAL A 86 20.09 12.68 -13.22
C VAL A 86 19.38 12.59 -11.87
N GLU A 87 19.07 11.38 -11.39
CA GLU A 87 18.43 11.12 -10.11
C GLU A 87 19.28 11.66 -8.95
N TYR A 88 20.59 11.39 -8.96
CA TYR A 88 21.50 11.88 -7.92
C TYR A 88 21.51 13.41 -7.83
N PHE A 89 21.62 14.10 -8.97
CA PHE A 89 21.59 15.56 -9.00
C PHE A 89 20.24 16.13 -8.56
N ALA A 90 19.12 15.50 -8.96
CA ALA A 90 17.78 15.93 -8.56
C ALA A 90 17.58 15.78 -7.05
N ILE A 91 17.95 14.63 -6.47
CA ILE A 91 17.87 14.38 -5.02
C ILE A 91 18.75 15.38 -4.26
N ALA A 92 19.99 15.61 -4.70
CA ALA A 92 20.88 16.59 -4.08
C ALA A 92 20.29 18.01 -4.11
N HIS A 93 19.66 18.39 -5.21
CA HIS A 93 19.01 19.69 -5.34
C HIS A 93 17.80 19.83 -4.40
N VAL A 94 16.93 18.81 -4.33
CA VAL A 94 15.79 18.80 -3.40
C VAL A 94 16.24 18.86 -1.94
N TYR A 95 17.29 18.11 -1.59
CA TYR A 95 17.85 18.12 -0.24
C TYR A 95 18.43 19.49 0.14
N ALA A 96 19.08 20.18 -0.80
CA ALA A 96 19.58 21.53 -0.58
C ALA A 96 18.46 22.58 -0.48
N ALA A 97 17.36 22.39 -1.21
CA ALA A 97 16.23 23.31 -1.24
C ALA A 97 15.32 23.20 0.01
N VAL A 98 15.20 22.01 0.62
CA VAL A 98 14.36 21.75 1.79
C VAL A 98 15.22 21.34 3.00
N PRO A 99 15.82 22.31 3.73
CA PRO A 99 16.74 22.01 4.83
C PRO A 99 16.10 21.27 6.02
N GLU A 100 14.76 21.28 6.11
CA GLU A 100 14.00 20.52 7.11
C GLU A 100 14.22 19.00 7.01
N LEU A 101 14.53 18.48 5.81
CA LEU A 101 14.89 17.07 5.57
C LEU A 101 16.17 16.66 6.34
N GLY A 102 17.09 17.60 6.54
CA GLY A 102 18.33 17.37 7.29
C GLY A 102 18.15 17.44 8.81
N ARG A 103 17.27 18.33 9.29
CA ARG A 103 17.05 18.59 10.72
C ARG A 103 16.36 17.46 11.48
N GLU A 104 15.49 16.68 10.82
CA GLU A 104 14.80 15.56 11.48
C GLU A 104 15.79 14.43 11.90
N LYS A 105 16.93 14.30 11.20
CA LYS A 105 18.02 13.39 11.61
C LYS A 105 18.76 13.89 12.86
N GLU A 106 18.97 15.20 13.00
CA GLU A 106 19.63 15.78 14.18
C GLU A 106 18.76 15.71 15.43
N LEU A 107 17.45 15.90 15.29
CA LEU A 107 16.48 15.75 16.39
C LEU A 107 16.38 14.30 16.89
N LYS A 108 16.38 13.31 15.99
CA LYS A 108 16.43 11.88 16.39
C LYS A 108 17.74 11.50 17.10
N HIS A 109 18.83 12.24 16.90
CA HIS A 109 20.09 12.04 17.62
C HIS A 109 20.15 12.85 18.93
N SER A 110 19.40 13.96 19.02
CA SER A 110 19.38 14.87 20.18
C SER A 110 18.27 14.53 21.20
N GLU A 111 17.24 13.79 20.82
CA GLU A 111 16.22 13.20 21.72
C GLU A 111 16.74 11.97 22.50
N THR A 112 18.05 11.95 22.78
CA THR A 112 18.58 11.26 23.97
C THR A 112 19.08 12.31 24.98
N PRO A 113 18.22 13.01 25.74
CA PRO A 113 18.70 13.83 26.85
C PRO A 113 18.67 13.01 28.15
N GLY A 114 19.87 12.59 28.57
CA GLY A 114 20.30 12.67 29.97
C GLY A 114 19.69 11.74 31.02
N THR A 115 20.49 10.76 31.45
CA THR A 115 20.82 10.66 32.89
C THR A 115 22.30 10.32 33.00
N GLU A 116 23.07 11.38 33.30
CA GLU A 116 24.32 11.40 34.06
C GLU A 116 25.55 10.66 33.50
N MET A 117 26.38 11.42 32.76
CA MET A 117 27.82 11.32 32.91
C MET A 117 28.27 12.22 34.07
N GLN A 118 28.59 11.63 35.23
CA GLN A 118 29.48 12.25 36.19
C GLN A 118 30.41 11.18 36.81
N GLN A 119 31.69 11.29 36.44
CA GLN A 119 32.89 11.01 37.22
C GLN A 119 32.95 9.74 38.08
N SER A 120 33.86 8.82 37.71
CA SER A 120 35.20 8.69 38.34
C SER A 120 35.69 7.25 38.44
N SER A 121 36.99 7.10 38.15
CA SER A 121 37.93 6.14 38.74
C SER A 121 37.84 4.65 38.40
N HIS A 122 38.95 4.16 37.84
CA HIS A 122 39.41 2.78 37.98
C HIS A 122 39.21 2.26 39.41
N GLN A 123 38.60 1.09 39.56
CA GLN A 123 38.96 0.13 40.59
C GLN A 123 38.49 -1.28 40.21
N ASP A 124 39.46 -2.19 40.18
CA ASP A 124 39.30 -3.63 40.06
C ASP A 124 38.38 -4.20 41.15
N ALA A 125 37.46 -5.10 40.76
CA ALA A 125 36.98 -6.18 41.62
C ALA A 125 36.43 -7.31 40.75
N ALA A 126 37.08 -8.47 40.83
CA ALA A 126 36.72 -9.70 40.14
C ALA A 126 35.31 -10.20 40.52
N THR A 127 34.53 -10.66 39.54
CA THR A 127 33.59 -11.78 39.72
C THR A 127 33.18 -12.43 38.39
N ASP A 128 33.53 -13.71 38.28
CA ASP A 128 33.06 -14.82 37.45
C ASP A 128 32.98 -14.79 35.90
N PRO A 129 33.59 -15.79 35.23
CA PRO A 129 33.34 -16.10 33.83
C PRO A 129 32.15 -17.06 33.70
N THR A 130 30.98 -16.57 33.31
CA THR A 130 29.87 -17.47 32.89
C THR A 130 29.14 -16.92 31.66
N ASP A 131 29.43 -17.57 30.53
CA ASP A 131 28.74 -17.59 29.22
C ASP A 131 28.07 -16.31 28.69
N PRO A 132 28.77 -15.53 27.82
CA PRO A 132 28.20 -14.36 27.14
C PRO A 132 27.44 -14.71 25.84
N GLY A 133 27.26 -15.99 25.48
CA GLY A 133 26.76 -16.38 24.15
C GLY A 133 25.25 -16.30 23.95
N LEU A 134 24.44 -16.69 24.94
CA LEU A 134 23.00 -16.86 24.73
C LEU A 134 22.19 -15.59 25.02
N ARG A 135 22.53 -14.85 26.08
CA ARG A 135 21.81 -13.61 26.46
C ARG A 135 22.06 -12.47 25.47
N SER A 136 23.28 -12.36 24.94
CA SER A 136 23.62 -11.37 23.90
C SER A 136 22.94 -11.69 22.55
N THR A 137 22.86 -12.97 22.19
CA THR A 137 22.15 -13.41 20.98
C THR A 137 20.64 -13.20 21.11
N LEU A 138 20.05 -13.49 22.27
CA LEU A 138 18.63 -13.22 22.54
C LEU A 138 18.31 -11.73 22.57
N SER A 139 19.19 -10.88 23.11
CA SER A 139 19.01 -9.42 23.05
C SER A 139 19.09 -8.88 21.63
N ASN A 140 19.93 -9.48 20.77
CA ASN A 140 20.04 -9.11 19.36
C ASN A 140 18.79 -9.50 18.57
N ILE A 141 18.26 -10.72 18.78
CA ILE A 141 17.00 -11.15 18.16
C ILE A 141 15.83 -10.28 18.65
N ALA A 142 15.77 -9.98 19.94
CA ALA A 142 14.76 -9.10 20.50
C ALA A 142 14.83 -7.69 19.90
N ALA A 143 16.03 -7.16 19.64
CA ALA A 143 16.20 -5.88 18.96
C ALA A 143 15.67 -5.88 17.52
N HIS A 144 15.85 -6.97 16.78
CA HIS A 144 15.31 -7.13 15.42
C HIS A 144 13.78 -7.35 15.36
N LEU A 145 13.18 -7.87 16.43
CA LEU A 145 11.72 -8.08 16.52
C LEU A 145 10.95 -6.86 17.02
N ARG A 146 11.62 -5.89 17.66
CA ARG A 146 10.98 -4.64 18.14
C ARG A 146 10.23 -3.90 17.02
N PRO A 147 10.81 -3.66 15.83
CA PRO A 147 10.10 -2.99 14.73
C PRO A 147 8.80 -3.69 14.32
N TRP A 148 8.80 -5.03 14.31
CA TRP A 148 7.60 -5.83 14.00
C TRP A 148 6.51 -5.68 15.06
N LYS A 149 6.91 -5.62 16.33
CA LYS A 149 5.99 -5.33 17.43
C LYS A 149 5.41 -3.92 17.31
N ASP A 150 6.25 -2.93 17.03
CA ASP A 150 5.83 -1.53 16.86
C ASP A 150 4.88 -1.38 15.66
N TYR A 151 5.16 -2.10 14.56
CA TYR A 151 4.26 -2.20 13.41
C TYR A 151 2.90 -2.77 13.79
N ALA A 152 2.85 -3.87 14.54
CA ALA A 152 1.60 -4.52 14.96
C ALA A 152 0.78 -3.67 15.95
N GLN A 153 1.43 -2.84 16.75
CA GLN A 153 0.79 -1.97 17.73
C GLN A 153 0.31 -0.63 17.14
N ASN A 154 0.77 -0.29 15.93
CA ASN A 154 0.42 0.95 15.25
C ASN A 154 -1.09 1.00 14.89
N PRO A 155 -1.76 2.16 15.03
CA PRO A 155 -3.17 2.31 14.66
C PRO A 155 -3.45 1.97 13.18
N ALA A 156 -2.50 2.23 12.27
CA ALA A 156 -2.61 1.94 10.84
C ALA A 156 -2.28 0.49 10.46
N PHE A 157 -1.86 -0.35 11.43
CA PHE A 157 -1.46 -1.75 11.19
C PHE A 157 -2.46 -2.49 10.31
N LEU A 158 -3.74 -2.44 10.67
CA LEU A 158 -4.76 -3.27 10.05
C LEU A 158 -5.08 -2.80 8.61
N ALA A 159 -4.92 -1.51 8.31
CA ALA A 159 -5.01 -0.98 6.96
C ALA A 159 -3.81 -1.40 6.10
N SER A 160 -2.60 -1.25 6.63
CA SER A 160 -1.34 -1.66 5.99
C SER A 160 -1.28 -3.18 5.73
N PHE A 161 -1.72 -3.98 6.70
CA PHE A 161 -1.80 -5.43 6.57
C PHE A 161 -2.84 -5.86 5.54
N ALA A 162 -4.01 -5.19 5.50
CA ALA A 162 -5.02 -5.42 4.46
C ALA A 162 -4.45 -5.15 3.06
N LEU A 163 -3.71 -4.06 2.87
CA LEU A 163 -3.03 -3.78 1.60
C LEU A 163 -1.99 -4.85 1.28
N SER A 164 -1.20 -5.26 2.27
CA SER A 164 -0.17 -6.30 2.09
C SER A 164 -0.76 -7.62 1.60
N LEU A 165 -1.92 -8.04 2.13
CA LEU A 165 -2.63 -9.24 1.68
C LEU A 165 -2.99 -9.22 0.19
N LEU A 166 -3.21 -8.06 -0.41
CA LEU A 166 -3.54 -7.96 -1.84
C LEU A 166 -2.38 -8.35 -2.76
N TYR A 167 -1.15 -8.39 -2.25
CA TYR A 167 0.02 -8.90 -2.99
C TYR A 167 0.05 -10.43 -3.05
N LEU A 168 -0.73 -11.13 -2.23
CA LEU A 168 -0.94 -12.58 -2.35
C LEU A 168 -1.98 -12.84 -3.45
N THR A 169 -1.61 -12.58 -4.69
CA THR A 169 -2.54 -12.72 -5.81
C THR A 169 -1.85 -13.14 -7.09
N VAL A 170 -2.51 -14.01 -7.85
CA VAL A 170 -2.23 -14.30 -9.27
C VAL A 170 -3.22 -13.58 -10.19
N LEU A 171 -4.12 -12.76 -9.65
CA LEU A 171 -5.11 -12.00 -10.42
C LEU A 171 -4.49 -10.67 -10.89
N GLY A 172 -3.38 -10.83 -11.62
CA GLY A 172 -2.41 -9.83 -12.06
C GLY A 172 -2.29 -9.80 -13.60
N PHE A 173 -1.74 -8.74 -14.19
CA PHE A 173 -1.02 -8.88 -15.47
C PHE A 173 0.46 -9.23 -15.22
N GLY A 174 0.68 -10.17 -14.31
CA GLY A 174 1.99 -10.70 -13.97
C GLY A 174 2.42 -11.86 -14.87
N SER A 175 3.61 -12.40 -14.62
CA SER A 175 4.14 -13.54 -15.38
C SER A 175 3.27 -14.79 -15.23
N GLN A 176 2.69 -15.04 -14.06
CA GLN A 176 1.86 -16.21 -13.77
C GLN A 176 0.59 -16.27 -14.66
N THR A 177 -0.22 -15.21 -14.62
CA THR A 177 -1.46 -15.10 -15.41
C THR A 177 -1.18 -15.02 -16.89
N THR A 178 -0.14 -14.29 -17.30
CA THR A 178 0.29 -14.21 -18.70
C THR A 178 0.65 -15.60 -19.22
N THR A 179 1.43 -16.37 -18.46
CA THR A 179 1.81 -17.73 -18.83
C THR A 179 0.57 -18.63 -18.94
N TYR A 180 -0.35 -18.53 -17.98
CA TYR A 180 -1.62 -19.26 -18.04
C TYR A 180 -2.43 -18.95 -19.31
N LEU A 181 -2.55 -17.66 -19.68
CA LEU A 181 -3.26 -17.27 -20.90
C LEU A 181 -2.59 -17.83 -22.16
N LEU A 182 -1.26 -17.81 -22.23
CA LEU A 182 -0.53 -18.40 -23.35
C LEU A 182 -0.77 -19.91 -23.49
N THR A 183 -1.08 -20.61 -22.38
CA THR A 183 -1.46 -22.04 -22.45
C THR A 183 -2.88 -22.29 -22.97
N LEU A 184 -3.70 -21.24 -23.08
CA LEU A 184 -5.09 -21.27 -23.55
C LEU A 184 -5.25 -20.65 -24.95
N ASP A 185 -4.21 -20.75 -25.77
CA ASP A 185 -4.16 -20.22 -27.15
C ASP A 185 -4.32 -18.70 -27.28
N PHE A 186 -4.18 -17.94 -26.19
CA PHE A 186 -4.04 -16.49 -26.31
C PHE A 186 -2.66 -16.17 -26.89
N THR A 187 -2.64 -15.34 -27.94
CA THR A 187 -1.40 -14.79 -28.50
C THR A 187 -0.83 -13.69 -27.59
N SER A 188 0.48 -13.43 -27.72
CA SER A 188 1.15 -12.32 -27.03
C SER A 188 0.50 -10.96 -27.32
N THR A 189 -0.05 -10.79 -28.52
CA THR A 189 -0.79 -9.58 -28.92
C THR A 189 -2.07 -9.42 -28.10
N HIS A 190 -2.84 -10.49 -27.88
CA HIS A 190 -4.04 -10.43 -27.04
C HIS A 190 -3.70 -10.03 -25.61
N VAL A 191 -2.68 -10.66 -25.01
CA VAL A 191 -2.25 -10.33 -23.65
C VAL A 191 -1.82 -8.87 -23.54
N SER A 192 -1.07 -8.38 -24.53
CA SER A 192 -0.61 -6.99 -24.57
C SER A 192 -1.76 -5.99 -24.67
N LEU A 193 -2.77 -6.28 -25.49
CA LEU A 193 -3.96 -5.43 -25.62
C LEU A 193 -4.79 -5.40 -24.33
N MET A 194 -4.98 -6.56 -23.68
CA MET A 194 -5.70 -6.66 -22.41
C MET A 194 -4.95 -5.91 -21.29
N ARG A 195 -3.62 -6.02 -21.26
CA ARG A 195 -2.77 -5.25 -20.35
C ARG A 195 -2.89 -3.75 -20.60
N LEU A 196 -2.91 -3.32 -21.86
CA LEU A 196 -3.10 -1.91 -22.22
C LEU A 196 -4.43 -1.38 -21.66
N ALA A 197 -5.52 -2.13 -21.85
CA ALA A 197 -6.83 -1.78 -21.30
C ALA A 197 -6.81 -1.72 -19.76
N SER A 198 -6.13 -2.66 -19.09
CA SER A 198 -5.93 -2.66 -17.64
C SER A 198 -5.26 -1.36 -17.17
N VAL A 199 -4.17 -0.95 -17.82
CA VAL A 199 -3.40 0.23 -17.42
C VAL A 199 -4.22 1.52 -17.57
N VAL A 200 -5.12 1.61 -18.56
CA VAL A 200 -6.05 2.75 -18.66
C VAL A 200 -6.99 2.82 -17.46
N ILE A 201 -7.51 1.67 -16.99
CA ILE A 201 -8.35 1.61 -15.79
C ILE A 201 -7.54 1.94 -14.53
N GLU A 202 -6.30 1.44 -14.43
CA GLU A 202 -5.37 1.77 -13.33
C GLU A 202 -5.10 3.28 -13.26
N LEU A 203 -4.87 3.93 -14.41
CA LEU A 203 -4.72 5.39 -14.47
C LEU A 203 -5.97 6.14 -14.02
N SER A 204 -7.17 5.63 -14.33
CA SER A 204 -8.41 6.26 -13.89
C SER A 204 -8.55 6.30 -12.35
N ALA A 205 -7.90 5.35 -11.63
CA ALA A 205 -7.85 5.36 -10.17
C ALA A 205 -7.12 6.59 -9.60
N THR A 206 -6.15 7.15 -10.33
CA THR A 206 -5.41 8.36 -9.88
C THR A 206 -6.28 9.61 -9.84
N VAL A 207 -7.40 9.62 -10.57
CA VAL A 207 -8.39 10.71 -10.52
C VAL A 207 -9.54 10.32 -9.57
N ALA A 208 -10.00 9.08 -9.65
CA ALA A 208 -11.12 8.60 -8.85
C ALA A 208 -10.81 8.59 -7.35
N ALA A 209 -9.58 8.21 -6.95
CA ALA A 209 -9.23 8.08 -5.55
C ALA A 209 -9.11 9.41 -4.80
N PRO A 210 -8.40 10.44 -5.31
CA PRO A 210 -8.43 11.77 -4.71
C PRO A 210 -9.84 12.38 -4.69
N TRP A 211 -10.58 12.26 -5.80
CA TRP A 211 -11.95 12.77 -5.89
C TRP A 211 -12.87 12.16 -4.82
N LEU A 212 -12.80 10.84 -4.64
CA LEU A 212 -13.63 10.15 -3.64
C LEU A 212 -13.14 10.47 -2.22
N THR A 213 -11.83 10.51 -2.01
CA THR A 213 -11.21 10.86 -0.72
C THR A 213 -11.62 12.27 -0.27
N ASN A 214 -11.63 13.25 -1.18
CA ASN A 214 -12.03 14.63 -0.87
C ASN A 214 -13.54 14.75 -0.57
N LYS A 215 -14.37 13.82 -1.06
CA LYS A 215 -15.82 13.83 -0.82
C LYS A 215 -16.25 13.09 0.45
N ILE A 216 -15.65 11.95 0.74
CA ILE A 216 -16.12 11.05 1.82
C ILE A 216 -15.03 10.68 2.83
N GLY A 217 -13.81 11.19 2.67
CA GLY A 217 -12.65 10.87 3.50
C GLY A 217 -11.96 9.57 3.07
N ALA A 218 -10.66 9.47 3.35
CA ALA A 218 -9.80 8.36 2.90
C ALA A 218 -10.26 7.00 3.44
N VAL A 219 -10.73 6.94 4.70
CA VAL A 219 -11.24 5.71 5.32
C VAL A 219 -12.44 5.14 4.55
N ARG A 220 -13.40 5.98 4.15
CA ARG A 220 -14.60 5.54 3.42
C ARG A 220 -14.30 5.28 1.95
N ALA A 221 -13.41 6.08 1.34
CA ALA A 221 -12.95 5.85 -0.01
C ALA A 221 -12.27 4.47 -0.13
N GLY A 222 -11.36 4.14 0.79
CA GLY A 222 -10.74 2.82 0.84
C GLY A 222 -11.76 1.68 0.96
N LEU A 223 -12.80 1.84 1.79
CA LEU A 223 -13.84 0.82 1.93
C LEU A 223 -14.65 0.65 0.64
N TRP A 224 -14.92 1.73 -0.09
CA TRP A 224 -15.60 1.66 -1.37
C TRP A 224 -14.76 0.91 -2.41
N PHE A 225 -13.48 1.28 -2.53
CA PHE A 225 -12.56 0.69 -3.50
C PHE A 225 -12.30 -0.81 -3.26
N ILE A 226 -12.10 -1.25 -2.02
CA ILE A 226 -11.88 -2.67 -1.74
C ILE A 226 -13.14 -3.52 -2.01
N ASN A 227 -14.33 -2.96 -1.79
CA ASN A 227 -15.59 -3.65 -2.11
C ASN A 227 -15.86 -3.68 -3.62
N GLU A 228 -15.50 -2.63 -4.36
CA GLU A 228 -15.52 -2.64 -5.82
C GLU A 228 -14.62 -3.74 -6.38
N GLN A 229 -13.38 -3.82 -5.88
CA GLN A 229 -12.44 -4.88 -6.28
C GLN A 229 -13.02 -6.26 -5.98
N LEU A 230 -13.54 -6.48 -4.77
CA LEU A 230 -14.13 -7.74 -4.35
C LEU A 230 -15.32 -8.14 -5.24
N PHE A 231 -16.18 -7.18 -5.57
CA PHE A 231 -17.34 -7.40 -6.44
C PHE A 231 -16.90 -7.81 -7.86
N CYS A 232 -15.97 -7.07 -8.46
CA CYS A 232 -15.43 -7.38 -9.78
C CYS A 232 -14.79 -8.77 -9.83
N ILE A 233 -13.98 -9.12 -8.83
CA ILE A 233 -13.32 -10.43 -8.77
C ILE A 233 -14.32 -11.56 -8.49
N ALA A 234 -15.31 -11.34 -7.62
CA ALA A 234 -16.36 -12.33 -7.37
C ALA A 234 -17.15 -12.64 -8.66
N LEU A 235 -17.48 -11.62 -9.44
CA LEU A 235 -18.13 -11.78 -10.75
C LEU A 235 -17.21 -12.47 -11.76
N ALA A 236 -15.91 -12.11 -11.79
CA ALA A 236 -14.91 -12.73 -12.66
C ALA A 236 -14.77 -14.23 -12.38
N ILE A 237 -14.68 -14.62 -11.11
CA ILE A 237 -14.54 -16.01 -10.70
C ILE A 237 -15.86 -16.76 -10.90
N GLY A 238 -17.00 -16.15 -10.58
CA GLY A 238 -18.32 -16.74 -10.83
C GLY A 238 -18.51 -17.10 -12.29
N THR A 239 -18.20 -16.16 -13.20
CA THR A 239 -18.27 -16.40 -14.65
C THR A 239 -17.22 -17.41 -15.13
N PHE A 240 -16.00 -17.35 -14.61
CA PHE A 240 -14.94 -18.34 -14.90
C PHE A 240 -15.38 -19.77 -14.57
N VAL A 241 -15.98 -19.99 -13.40
CA VAL A 241 -16.46 -21.32 -12.96
C VAL A 241 -17.68 -21.77 -13.78
N MET A 242 -18.60 -20.86 -14.12
CA MET A 242 -19.77 -21.20 -14.94
C MET A 242 -19.41 -21.60 -16.38
N MET A 243 -18.28 -21.10 -16.90
CA MET A 243 -17.86 -21.29 -18.29
C MET A 243 -16.77 -22.37 -18.46
N ASP A 244 -16.60 -23.27 -17.49
CA ASP A 244 -15.52 -24.29 -17.47
C ASP A 244 -15.44 -25.14 -18.75
N ASN A 245 -16.57 -25.34 -19.45
CA ASN A 245 -16.63 -26.06 -20.72
C ASN A 245 -15.98 -25.32 -21.91
N LYS A 246 -15.66 -24.02 -21.77
CA LYS A 246 -15.05 -23.16 -22.80
C LYS A 246 -13.88 -22.37 -22.21
N ALA A 247 -12.75 -23.04 -21.99
CA ALA A 247 -11.58 -22.50 -21.29
C ALA A 247 -11.11 -21.12 -21.78
N MET A 248 -11.07 -20.88 -23.09
CA MET A 248 -10.66 -19.58 -23.65
C MET A 248 -11.63 -18.44 -23.28
N LEU A 249 -12.95 -18.70 -23.34
CA LEU A 249 -13.96 -17.71 -22.95
C LEU A 249 -13.98 -17.48 -21.44
N ALA A 250 -13.84 -18.55 -20.65
CA ALA A 250 -13.73 -18.45 -19.19
C ALA A 250 -12.53 -17.59 -18.78
N ALA A 251 -11.36 -17.84 -19.40
CA ALA A 251 -10.16 -17.04 -19.16
C ALA A 251 -10.30 -15.60 -19.63
N GLY A 252 -10.95 -15.35 -20.78
CA GLY A 252 -11.27 -13.99 -21.24
C GLY A 252 -12.16 -13.23 -20.27
N ALA A 253 -13.22 -13.87 -19.75
CA ALA A 253 -14.10 -13.29 -18.74
C ALA A 253 -13.36 -13.01 -17.42
N LEU A 254 -12.50 -13.94 -16.98
CA LEU A 254 -11.64 -13.74 -15.82
C LEU A 254 -10.74 -12.51 -15.99
N VAL A 255 -10.07 -12.38 -17.14
CA VAL A 255 -9.19 -11.24 -17.44
C VAL A 255 -9.96 -9.92 -17.50
N LEU A 256 -11.15 -9.91 -18.08
CA LEU A 256 -12.00 -8.72 -18.09
C LEU A 256 -12.34 -8.26 -16.67
N GLY A 257 -12.73 -9.20 -15.81
CA GLY A 257 -12.99 -8.89 -14.40
C GLY A 257 -11.74 -8.44 -13.64
N ILE A 258 -10.58 -9.02 -13.94
CA ILE A 258 -9.28 -8.56 -13.43
C ILE A 258 -9.04 -7.10 -13.84
N CYS A 259 -9.23 -6.75 -15.12
CA CYS A 259 -9.06 -5.38 -15.61
C CYS A 259 -9.94 -4.38 -14.86
N LEU A 260 -11.24 -4.69 -14.72
CA LEU A 260 -12.18 -3.82 -14.01
C LEU A 260 -11.80 -3.65 -12.54
N SER A 261 -11.39 -4.73 -11.87
CA SER A 261 -10.99 -4.72 -10.46
C SER A 261 -9.76 -3.83 -10.16
N ARG A 262 -9.02 -3.38 -11.18
CA ARG A 262 -7.87 -2.50 -11.00
C ARG A 262 -8.24 -1.13 -10.46
N LEU A 263 -9.43 -0.63 -10.79
CA LEU A 263 -9.91 0.63 -10.25
C LEU A 263 -9.97 0.56 -8.72
N GLY A 264 -10.62 -0.48 -8.19
CA GLY A 264 -10.68 -0.77 -6.77
C GLY A 264 -9.32 -1.03 -6.14
N LEU A 265 -8.49 -1.89 -6.75
CA LEU A 265 -7.16 -2.20 -6.19
C LEU A 265 -6.29 -0.94 -6.00
N TRP A 266 -6.16 -0.12 -7.05
CA TRP A 266 -5.28 1.04 -7.04
C TRP A 266 -5.89 2.22 -6.27
N GLY A 267 -7.22 2.37 -6.30
CA GLY A 267 -7.89 3.36 -5.45
C GLY A 267 -7.79 3.01 -3.97
N PHE A 268 -7.85 1.72 -3.62
CA PHE A 268 -7.64 1.24 -2.26
C PHE A 268 -6.21 1.47 -1.80
N ASP A 269 -5.22 1.13 -2.63
CA ASP A 269 -3.80 1.39 -2.36
C ASP A 269 -3.55 2.87 -2.05
N LEU A 270 -4.02 3.78 -2.90
CA LEU A 270 -3.88 5.23 -2.67
C LEU A 270 -4.54 5.67 -1.36
N SER A 271 -5.71 5.12 -1.03
CA SER A 271 -6.43 5.44 0.21
C SER A 271 -5.65 4.95 1.44
N VAL A 272 -5.11 3.71 1.41
CA VAL A 272 -4.33 3.15 2.52
C VAL A 272 -3.01 3.89 2.69
N GLN A 273 -2.30 4.21 1.61
CA GLN A 273 -1.05 4.95 1.69
C GLN A 273 -1.27 6.33 2.31
N PHE A 274 -2.35 7.03 1.94
CA PHE A 274 -2.72 8.29 2.60
C PHE A 274 -2.96 8.09 4.10
N LEU A 275 -3.73 7.06 4.49
CA LEU A 275 -4.00 6.75 5.90
C LEU A 275 -2.74 6.41 6.69
N VAL A 276 -1.82 5.61 6.11
CA VAL A 276 -0.55 5.25 6.74
C VAL A 276 0.32 6.49 6.95
N GLN A 277 0.36 7.42 5.98
CA GLN A 277 1.12 8.67 6.11
C GLN A 277 0.56 9.58 7.21
N GLU A 278 -0.77 9.60 7.38
CA GLU A 278 -1.47 10.40 8.40
C GLU A 278 -1.37 9.79 9.81
N ASP A 279 -1.54 8.47 9.93
CA ASP A 279 -1.64 7.77 11.21
C ASP A 279 -0.28 7.28 11.76
N ALA A 280 0.75 7.12 10.93
CA ALA A 280 2.06 6.65 11.39
C ALA A 280 2.88 7.79 12.03
N PRO A 281 3.45 7.58 13.25
CA PRO A 281 4.32 8.56 13.89
C PRO A 281 5.54 8.90 13.02
N LYS A 282 5.87 10.20 12.89
CA LYS A 282 7.00 10.70 12.08
C LYS A 282 8.32 9.97 12.39
N ALA A 283 8.56 9.67 13.67
CA ALA A 283 9.79 9.01 14.10
C ALA A 283 9.98 7.58 13.54
N THR A 284 8.90 6.78 13.46
CA THR A 284 8.93 5.35 13.11
C THR A 284 8.33 5.02 11.75
N ARG A 285 7.85 6.03 11.00
CA ARG A 285 7.19 5.87 9.71
C ARG A 285 8.03 5.11 8.69
N GLY A 286 9.30 5.47 8.51
CA GLY A 286 10.20 4.76 7.60
C GLY A 286 10.31 3.26 7.93
N SER A 287 10.41 2.93 9.22
CA SER A 287 10.42 1.52 9.67
C SER A 287 9.07 0.82 9.45
N PHE A 288 7.96 1.52 9.66
CA PHE A 288 6.61 1.00 9.40
C PHE A 288 6.44 0.66 7.91
N SER A 289 6.80 1.59 7.03
CA SER A 289 6.75 1.38 5.58
C SER A 289 7.70 0.29 5.11
N ALA A 290 8.87 0.13 5.72
CA ALA A 290 9.79 -0.96 5.40
C ALA A 290 9.20 -2.34 5.74
N ILE A 291 8.52 -2.47 6.88
CA ILE A 291 7.84 -3.72 7.27
C ILE A 291 6.63 -4.00 6.37
N GLU A 292 5.85 -2.98 6.03
CA GLU A 292 4.77 -3.10 5.05
C GLU A 292 5.30 -3.65 3.72
N MET A 293 6.37 -3.06 3.18
CA MET A 293 7.01 -3.55 1.95
C MET A 293 7.55 -4.98 2.11
N SER A 294 8.12 -5.33 3.27
CA SER A 294 8.57 -6.69 3.54
C SER A 294 7.41 -7.70 3.51
N LEU A 295 6.25 -7.33 4.07
CA LEU A 295 5.04 -8.17 4.03
C LEU A 295 4.50 -8.32 2.61
N GLN A 296 4.47 -7.23 1.83
CA GLN A 296 4.08 -7.26 0.42
C GLN A 296 4.96 -8.21 -0.39
N ASN A 297 6.29 -8.10 -0.26
CA ASN A 297 7.22 -9.02 -0.93
C ASN A 297 7.05 -10.48 -0.46
N LEU A 298 6.82 -10.70 0.84
CA LEU A 298 6.54 -12.05 1.36
C LEU A 298 5.28 -12.64 0.71
N PHE A 299 4.19 -11.88 0.63
CA PHE A 299 2.95 -12.32 0.02
C PHE A 299 3.08 -12.54 -1.51
N GLU A 300 3.86 -11.71 -2.19
CA GLU A 300 4.20 -11.91 -3.60
C GLU A 300 5.02 -13.21 -3.80
N MET A 301 6.01 -13.47 -2.94
CA MET A 301 6.76 -14.74 -2.95
C MET A 301 5.86 -15.95 -2.71
N LEU A 302 4.90 -15.84 -1.78
CA LEU A 302 3.91 -16.88 -1.53
C LEU A 302 3.01 -17.09 -2.76
N SER A 303 2.62 -16.02 -3.46
CA SER A 303 1.90 -16.12 -4.73
C SER A 303 2.72 -16.93 -5.75
N PHE A 304 4.00 -16.61 -5.95
CA PHE A 304 4.88 -17.39 -6.82
C PHE A 304 5.01 -18.85 -6.39
N ALA A 305 5.21 -19.10 -5.10
CA ALA A 305 5.28 -20.45 -4.54
C ALA A 305 4.00 -21.25 -4.83
N THR A 306 2.82 -20.64 -4.74
CA THR A 306 1.55 -21.34 -5.07
C THR A 306 1.55 -21.82 -6.52
N THR A 307 2.03 -21.02 -7.47
CA THR A 307 2.10 -21.44 -8.87
C THR A 307 3.21 -22.45 -9.17
N MET A 308 4.26 -22.51 -8.34
CA MET A 308 5.26 -23.58 -8.43
C MET A 308 4.70 -24.91 -7.95
N VAL A 309 3.93 -24.91 -6.85
CA VAL A 309 3.23 -26.09 -6.33
C VAL A 309 2.18 -26.57 -7.33
N PHE A 310 1.37 -25.63 -7.85
CA PHE A 310 0.32 -25.88 -8.85
C PHE A 310 0.80 -25.52 -10.27
N TYR A 311 1.86 -26.18 -10.73
CA TYR A 311 2.52 -25.86 -12.00
C TYR A 311 1.72 -26.20 -13.27
N ARG A 312 0.71 -27.08 -13.17
CA ARG A 312 -0.09 -27.50 -14.33
C ARG A 312 -1.16 -26.45 -14.64
N PRO A 313 -1.38 -26.07 -15.92
CA PRO A 313 -2.43 -25.11 -16.28
C PRO A 313 -3.84 -25.49 -15.80
N LYS A 314 -4.15 -26.79 -15.74
CA LYS A 314 -5.43 -27.31 -15.24
C LYS A 314 -5.67 -27.02 -13.75
N ASP A 315 -4.58 -26.89 -12.98
CA ASP A 315 -4.62 -26.66 -11.54
C ASP A 315 -4.55 -25.15 -11.20
N PHE A 316 -4.41 -24.28 -12.21
CA PHE A 316 -4.30 -22.82 -12.04
C PHE A 316 -5.54 -22.18 -11.37
N LYS A 317 -6.70 -22.87 -11.40
CA LYS A 317 -7.88 -22.49 -10.62
C LYS A 317 -7.61 -22.40 -9.11
N ILE A 318 -6.67 -23.21 -8.58
CA ILE A 318 -6.36 -23.21 -7.15
C ILE A 318 -5.67 -21.89 -6.74
N PRO A 319 -4.58 -21.44 -7.39
CA PRO A 319 -4.05 -20.09 -7.19
C PRO A 319 -5.08 -18.96 -7.35
N ILE A 320 -6.03 -19.08 -8.30
CA ILE A 320 -7.13 -18.11 -8.45
C ILE A 320 -7.99 -18.04 -7.17
N PHE A 321 -8.40 -19.19 -6.63
CA PHE A 321 -9.19 -19.23 -5.38
C PHE A 321 -8.40 -18.76 -4.15
N ILE A 322 -7.10 -19.07 -4.07
CA ILE A 322 -6.22 -18.55 -3.01
C ILE A 322 -6.19 -17.02 -3.06
N SER A 323 -6.04 -16.45 -4.26
CA SER A 323 -6.06 -15.01 -4.48
C SER A 323 -7.40 -14.38 -4.06
N ALA A 324 -8.51 -15.03 -4.39
CA ALA A 324 -9.85 -14.58 -3.98
C ALA A 324 -9.98 -14.58 -2.44
N GLY A 325 -9.47 -15.61 -1.78
CA GLY A 325 -9.43 -15.70 -0.31
C GLY A 325 -8.57 -14.59 0.31
N ALA A 326 -7.44 -14.25 -0.32
CA ALA A 326 -6.58 -13.15 0.12
C ALA A 326 -7.27 -11.78 -0.02
N ILE A 327 -7.95 -11.52 -1.14
CA ILE A 327 -8.72 -10.28 -1.37
C ILE A 327 -9.89 -10.18 -0.39
N MET A 328 -10.59 -11.28 -0.12
CA MET A 328 -11.67 -11.31 0.87
C MET A 328 -11.15 -11.06 2.29
N SER A 329 -10.01 -11.65 2.63
CA SER A 329 -9.34 -11.42 3.93
C SER A 329 -8.87 -9.97 4.06
N SER A 330 -8.34 -9.38 2.99
CA SER A 330 -7.99 -7.96 2.91
C SER A 330 -9.22 -7.06 3.17
N ALA A 331 -10.34 -7.33 2.49
CA ALA A 331 -11.59 -6.61 2.69
C ALA A 331 -12.11 -6.73 4.14
N ALA A 332 -12.04 -7.92 4.73
CA ALA A 332 -12.44 -8.15 6.11
C ALA A 332 -11.52 -7.42 7.11
N CYS A 333 -10.20 -7.48 6.92
CA CYS A 333 -9.22 -6.73 7.72
C CYS A 333 -9.49 -5.23 7.64
N PHE A 334 -9.67 -4.68 6.43
CA PHE A 334 -9.93 -3.26 6.26
C PHE A 334 -11.29 -2.84 6.83
N ALA A 335 -12.34 -3.67 6.69
CA ALA A 335 -13.61 -3.42 7.36
C ALA A 335 -13.45 -3.41 8.89
N GLY A 336 -12.65 -4.31 9.45
CA GLY A 336 -12.27 -4.31 10.87
C GLY A 336 -11.57 -3.00 11.28
N PHE A 337 -10.68 -2.48 10.42
CA PHE A 337 -10.01 -1.19 10.62
C PHE A 337 -11.01 -0.04 10.64
N VAL A 338 -11.91 0.02 9.66
CA VAL A 338 -12.97 1.04 9.58
C VAL A 338 -13.84 1.00 10.84
N ARG A 339 -14.23 -0.20 11.30
CA ARG A 339 -15.03 -0.38 12.52
C ARG A 339 -14.26 0.10 13.75
N LYS A 340 -12.95 -0.15 13.86
CA LYS A 340 -12.11 0.34 14.96
C LYS A 340 -11.99 1.86 14.97
N LYS A 341 -11.85 2.49 13.80
CA LYS A 341 -11.74 3.96 13.65
C LYS A 341 -13.06 4.71 13.84
N ARG A 342 -14.20 4.13 13.42
CA ARG A 342 -15.49 4.85 13.36
C ARG A 342 -16.61 4.28 14.25
N GLY A 343 -16.42 3.12 14.86
CA GLY A 343 -17.45 2.40 15.62
C GLY A 343 -18.53 1.71 14.76
N HIS A 344 -18.80 2.19 13.53
CA HIS A 344 -19.82 1.64 12.62
C HIS A 344 -19.35 1.61 11.15
N LEU A 345 -19.88 0.66 10.35
CA LEU A 345 -19.52 0.48 8.93
C LEU A 345 -20.41 1.30 7.98
N LEU A 346 -21.71 1.40 8.28
CA LEU A 346 -22.70 2.14 7.49
C LEU A 346 -23.37 3.20 8.37
N HIS A 347 -23.51 4.41 7.85
CA HIS A 347 -24.19 5.50 8.55
C HIS A 347 -25.70 5.32 8.38
N THR A 348 -26.31 4.51 9.23
CA THR A 348 -27.74 4.18 9.14
C THR A 348 -28.63 5.23 9.81
N ASP A 349 -28.19 6.49 9.93
CA ASP A 349 -28.83 7.44 10.87
C ASP A 349 -29.81 8.45 10.26
N ARG A 350 -29.94 8.55 8.94
CA ARG A 350 -30.95 9.46 8.36
C ARG A 350 -32.11 8.74 7.69
N CYS A 351 -31.89 7.63 6.99
CA CYS A 351 -32.97 6.90 6.32
C CYS A 351 -33.72 5.95 7.26
N VAL A 352 -33.02 5.21 8.13
CA VAL A 352 -33.69 4.29 9.07
C VAL A 352 -34.36 5.03 10.21
N ARG A 353 -33.77 6.11 10.74
CA ARG A 353 -34.46 7.01 11.69
C ARG A 353 -35.75 7.60 11.11
N ARG A 354 -35.82 7.90 9.81
CA ARG A 354 -37.04 8.43 9.16
C ARG A 354 -38.12 7.35 9.00
N ILE A 355 -37.71 6.12 8.67
CA ILE A 355 -38.60 4.96 8.57
C ILE A 355 -39.11 4.52 9.95
N TYR A 356 -38.26 4.59 10.99
CA TYR A 356 -38.65 4.30 12.37
C TYR A 356 -39.52 5.43 12.97
N LYS A 357 -39.17 6.72 12.79
CA LYS A 357 -40.03 7.85 13.21
C LYS A 357 -41.39 7.85 12.51
N SER A 358 -41.48 7.31 11.30
CA SER A 358 -42.75 7.17 10.59
C SER A 358 -43.63 6.03 11.12
N LYS A 359 -43.08 5.08 11.89
CA LYS A 359 -43.79 3.87 12.33
C LYS A 359 -43.97 3.73 13.85
N THR A 360 -43.25 4.48 14.68
CA THR A 360 -43.43 4.44 16.14
C THR A 360 -43.51 5.85 16.72
N GLY A 361 -44.71 6.20 17.18
CA GLY A 361 -44.94 7.40 17.98
C GLY A 361 -44.10 7.39 19.26
N ARG A 362 -43.58 8.58 19.60
CA ARG A 362 -42.98 9.00 20.88
C ARG A 362 -42.24 7.91 21.66
N TYR A 363 -40.94 7.80 21.41
CA TYR A 363 -39.98 7.61 22.50
C TYR A 363 -38.87 8.64 22.35
N GLN A 364 -38.69 9.42 23.41
CA GLN A 364 -37.65 10.42 23.54
C GLN A 364 -36.37 9.68 23.94
N VAL A 365 -35.47 9.50 22.99
CA VAL A 365 -34.14 8.95 23.23
C VAL A 365 -33.35 10.02 23.97
N LEU A 366 -32.84 9.69 25.16
CA LEU A 366 -31.94 10.58 25.90
C LEU A 366 -30.66 10.80 25.07
N PRO A 367 -30.14 12.04 25.03
CA PRO A 367 -28.91 12.35 24.31
C PRO A 367 -27.74 11.55 24.89
N THR A 368 -26.92 10.99 24.01
CA THR A 368 -25.61 10.45 24.37
C THR A 368 -24.66 11.60 24.69
N ILE A 369 -23.68 11.39 25.57
CA ILE A 369 -22.77 12.39 26.18
C ILE A 369 -22.12 13.36 25.15
N GLU A 370 -21.95 12.96 23.88
CA GLU A 370 -21.49 13.87 22.81
C GLU A 370 -22.52 14.93 22.39
N GLU A 371 -23.83 14.66 22.48
CA GLU A 371 -24.89 15.65 22.22
C GLU A 371 -25.06 16.64 23.39
N GLU A 372 -24.73 16.26 24.63
CA GLU A 372 -24.75 17.19 25.78
C GLU A 372 -23.68 18.28 25.66
N ILE A 373 -22.50 17.94 25.11
CA ILE A 373 -21.40 18.88 24.91
C ILE A 373 -21.74 19.88 23.79
N GLU A 374 -22.34 19.43 22.68
CA GLU A 374 -22.81 20.33 21.61
C GLU A 374 -23.95 21.24 22.10
N ILE A 375 -24.87 20.75 22.94
CA ILE A 375 -25.95 21.58 23.49
C ILE A 375 -25.38 22.66 24.43
N ASP A 376 -24.45 22.32 25.33
CA ASP A 376 -23.82 23.30 26.23
C ASP A 376 -23.03 24.38 25.47
N GLU A 377 -22.36 24.02 24.38
CA GLU A 377 -21.60 24.96 23.55
C GLU A 377 -22.51 25.95 22.79
N TYR A 378 -23.67 25.48 22.30
CA TYR A 378 -24.69 26.33 21.67
C TYR A 378 -25.41 27.23 22.68
N THR A 379 -25.68 26.76 23.90
CA THR A 379 -26.34 27.57 24.94
C THR A 379 -25.41 28.66 25.50
N SER A 380 -24.10 28.41 25.52
CA SER A 380 -23.08 29.39 25.92
C SER A 380 -22.92 30.53 24.91
N TYR A 381 -23.02 30.24 23.61
CA TYR A 381 -22.96 31.26 22.56
C TYR A 381 -24.23 32.11 22.45
N GLY A 382 -25.41 31.53 22.71
CA GLY A 382 -26.68 32.25 22.70
C GLY A 382 -26.84 33.29 23.82
N SER A 383 -26.13 33.10 24.93
CA SER A 383 -26.29 33.92 26.16
C SER A 383 -25.36 35.15 26.20
N ARG A 384 -24.47 35.34 25.21
CA ARG A 384 -23.53 36.47 25.13
C ARG A 384 -23.96 37.61 24.20
N HIS A 385 -25.09 37.48 23.51
CA HIS A 385 -25.57 38.51 22.57
C HIS A 385 -26.91 39.18 22.95
N GLU A 386 -27.43 38.90 24.14
CA GLU A 386 -28.40 39.78 24.81
C GLU A 386 -27.73 40.33 26.07
N VAL A 387 -27.86 41.64 26.32
CA VAL A 387 -27.13 42.45 27.32
C VAL A 387 -25.78 42.98 26.82
N ARG A 388 -25.82 43.93 25.87
CA ARG A 388 -25.55 45.36 26.15
C ARG A 388 -25.85 46.24 24.95
#